data_AF-A0A673H2P5-F1
#
_entry.id   AF-A0A673H2P5-F1
#
_cell.length_a   1.000
_cell.length_b   1.000
_cell.length_c   1.000
_cell.angle_alpha   90.00
_cell.angle_beta   90.00
_cell.angle_gamma   90.00
#
_symmetry.space_group_name_H-M   'P 1'
#
loop_
_entity.id
_entity.type
_entity.pdbx_description
1 polymer ?
#
loop_
_entity_poly.entity_id
_entity_poly.type
_entity_poly.pdbx_seq_one_letter_code
_entity_poly.pdbx_strand_id
1 'polypeptide(L)'
;MYLYFIFLLKYNNDLETFEPKLSSVKLHCCVSLWSVGDDLRVCAPQRTCCNAEMEENFSQRSSRDFEKLMDDTSEELRDAFMTGHKRFDEFFLELLENTERSLNEMFLRTYGKPYLQNAEVFQGLFAELKRYYTGGNVNLEEMLNDFWMRLLERMFQLLNSQYLITEDYLECIGKYMEQLKPFGDVPKKLKSQVTRAFIAARTFVQGLMVGREVANRVSKVTMSSACISGFTKMLYCSYCQGLFTLKPCNNYCLNVMKGCLANQADLDPEWSKYIDAMLLLTERLEGPFNIESVMEPIDVKISEAIMNMQENSMQLSYQVFQGCGQPKPSGMSRSARGVSDTFSGRFSPYNPEELPTAADTTRLDRLVTDVKEKLKKFRKFWSSLPEALEHVAHVAAAESAVDDCWNGHDKDGLTNQAKNPEVGVDISRPDTLIRQQIMALKVMTNKLKNAYDGNDIYFQDSSKSRALIVLHCQNFDFCQIYVFWMHNSYFVAPQMTRAALLAAAAAALRRVSLNQTPSSLTLPFRKQRKQMKHLLLPSSSPTCCCCCCWSSPRWP
;
A
#
# COMPACT_ATOMS: atom_id res chain seq x y z
N MET A 1 -46.45 -39.89 20.87
CA MET A 1 -45.02 -40.09 21.23
C MET A 1 -44.11 -38.99 20.68
N TYR A 2 -44.20 -38.60 19.39
CA TYR A 2 -43.40 -37.51 18.79
C TYR A 2 -43.50 -36.16 19.52
N LEU A 3 -44.70 -35.78 19.98
CA LEU A 3 -44.91 -34.54 20.74
C LEU A 3 -44.39 -34.60 22.19
N TYR A 4 -44.23 -35.80 22.76
CA TYR A 4 -43.75 -35.97 24.14
C TYR A 4 -42.23 -35.81 24.24
N PHE A 5 -41.50 -36.19 23.18
CA PHE A 5 -40.04 -36.04 23.09
C PHE A 5 -39.59 -34.58 22.89
N ILE A 6 -40.35 -33.80 22.11
CA ILE A 6 -40.10 -32.35 21.96
C ILE A 6 -40.26 -31.62 23.31
N PHE A 7 -41.16 -32.11 24.16
CA PHE A 7 -41.43 -31.51 25.47
C PHE A 7 -40.30 -31.74 26.49
N LEU A 8 -39.65 -32.92 26.46
CA LEU A 8 -38.53 -33.25 27.36
C LEU A 8 -37.24 -32.49 27.02
N LEU A 9 -36.97 -32.24 25.73
CA LEU A 9 -35.80 -31.47 25.30
C LEU A 9 -35.88 -29.98 25.68
N LYS A 10 -37.09 -29.45 25.90
CA LYS A 10 -37.29 -28.05 26.31
C LYS A 10 -37.11 -27.82 27.82
N TYR A 11 -36.99 -28.88 28.61
CA TYR A 11 -36.94 -28.82 30.08
C TYR A 11 -35.52 -28.84 30.66
N ASN A 12 -34.49 -29.13 29.85
CA ASN A 12 -33.08 -29.00 30.23
C ASN A 12 -32.54 -27.63 29.74
N ASN A 13 -32.23 -26.76 30.69
CA ASN A 13 -31.98 -25.32 30.55
C ASN A 13 -30.63 -24.89 29.92
N ASP A 14 -29.99 -25.71 29.07
CA ASP A 14 -28.68 -25.37 28.44
C ASP A 14 -28.83 -24.99 26.96
N LEU A 15 -29.70 -24.02 26.66
CA LEU A 15 -30.27 -23.80 25.32
C LEU A 15 -30.01 -22.39 24.75
N GLU A 16 -28.88 -21.74 25.08
CA GLU A 16 -28.56 -20.40 24.56
C GLU A 16 -27.82 -20.36 23.21
N THR A 17 -27.46 -21.51 22.61
CA THR A 17 -26.84 -21.55 21.27
C THR A 17 -27.39 -22.68 20.40
N PHE A 18 -28.70 -22.72 20.18
CA PHE A 18 -29.34 -23.74 19.34
C PHE A 18 -29.52 -23.26 17.89
N GLU A 19 -28.70 -23.80 16.98
CA GLU A 19 -28.93 -23.66 15.55
C GLU A 19 -29.94 -24.68 15.02
N PRO A 20 -30.91 -24.27 14.17
CA PRO A 20 -32.07 -25.07 13.78
C PRO A 20 -31.79 -26.26 12.84
N LYS A 21 -30.55 -26.47 12.38
CA LYS A 21 -30.16 -27.66 11.59
C LYS A 21 -29.43 -28.73 12.40
N LEU A 22 -28.78 -28.38 13.52
CA LEU A 22 -28.23 -29.37 14.45
C LEU A 22 -29.35 -30.15 15.16
N SER A 23 -30.51 -29.53 15.32
CA SER A 23 -31.72 -30.16 15.86
C SER A 23 -32.25 -31.27 14.97
N SER A 24 -32.11 -31.19 13.64
CA SER A 24 -32.55 -32.26 12.73
C SER A 24 -31.66 -33.49 12.85
N VAL A 25 -30.35 -33.31 13.00
CA VAL A 25 -29.39 -34.41 13.21
C VAL A 25 -29.64 -35.09 14.56
N LYS A 26 -29.80 -34.31 15.65
CA LYS A 26 -30.15 -34.86 16.97
C LYS A 26 -31.48 -35.62 16.94
N LEU A 27 -32.51 -35.10 16.25
CA LEU A 27 -33.77 -35.82 16.06
C LEU A 27 -33.60 -37.09 15.23
N HIS A 28 -32.81 -37.05 14.14
CA HIS A 28 -32.60 -38.18 13.24
C HIS A 28 -31.87 -39.33 13.94
N CYS A 29 -30.87 -39.04 14.77
CA CYS A 29 -30.19 -40.05 15.59
C CYS A 29 -31.08 -40.60 16.71
N CYS A 30 -32.06 -39.82 17.22
CA CYS A 30 -33.05 -40.28 18.21
C CYS A 30 -34.18 -41.15 17.64
N VAL A 31 -34.54 -41.00 16.36
CA VAL A 31 -35.69 -41.69 15.73
C VAL A 31 -35.31 -43.07 15.13
N SER A 32 -34.02 -43.44 15.17
CA SER A 32 -33.44 -44.72 14.76
C SER A 32 -33.49 -45.06 13.26
N LEU A 33 -32.41 -44.71 12.55
CA LEU A 33 -31.80 -45.54 11.49
C LEU A 33 -30.28 -45.44 11.63
N TRP A 34 -29.72 -46.15 12.63
CA TRP A 34 -28.29 -46.43 12.62
C TRP A 34 -28.02 -47.35 11.43
N SER A 35 -27.16 -46.92 10.51
CA SER A 35 -26.83 -47.66 9.30
C SER A 35 -25.32 -47.93 9.23
N VAL A 36 -24.94 -48.85 8.36
CA VAL A 36 -23.55 -49.03 7.95
C VAL A 36 -23.23 -47.88 7.00
N GLY A 37 -22.28 -47.04 7.37
CA GLY A 37 -21.92 -45.81 6.66
C GLY A 37 -20.95 -46.04 5.51
N ASP A 38 -21.18 -47.05 4.67
CA ASP A 38 -20.30 -47.38 3.55
C ASP A 38 -20.21 -46.26 2.49
N ASP A 39 -21.17 -45.34 2.49
CA ASP A 39 -21.25 -44.17 1.62
C ASP A 39 -20.49 -42.94 2.15
N LEU A 40 -20.03 -42.98 3.41
CA LEU A 40 -19.29 -41.89 4.05
C LEU A 40 -17.83 -41.87 3.62
N ARG A 41 -17.32 -40.68 3.33
CA ARG A 41 -15.95 -40.45 2.84
C ARG A 41 -15.02 -39.90 3.90
N VAL A 42 -15.55 -39.29 4.96
CA VAL A 42 -14.79 -38.57 5.98
C VAL A 42 -14.97 -39.19 7.37
N CYS A 43 -16.21 -39.44 7.78
CA CYS A 43 -16.52 -40.08 9.06
C CYS A 43 -16.36 -41.61 8.99
N ALA A 44 -16.11 -42.25 10.13
CA ALA A 44 -15.91 -43.70 10.18
C ALA A 44 -17.17 -44.49 9.76
N PRO A 45 -17.05 -45.53 8.91
CA PRO A 45 -18.19 -46.19 8.27
C PRO A 45 -18.94 -47.19 9.16
N GLN A 46 -18.51 -47.44 10.41
CA GLN A 46 -19.00 -48.59 11.18
C GLN A 46 -20.50 -48.52 11.55
N ARG A 47 -20.85 -47.59 12.44
CA ARG A 47 -22.23 -47.40 12.93
C ARG A 47 -22.46 -45.90 13.02
N THR A 48 -23.30 -45.38 12.13
CA THR A 48 -23.51 -43.95 11.96
C THR A 48 -24.99 -43.62 11.87
N CYS A 49 -25.36 -42.42 12.33
CA CYS A 49 -26.68 -41.83 12.08
C CYS A 49 -26.67 -40.76 10.97
N CYS A 50 -25.52 -40.56 10.31
CA CYS A 50 -25.35 -39.66 9.16
C CYS A 50 -25.38 -40.43 7.84
N ASN A 51 -25.94 -39.80 6.80
CA ASN A 51 -25.82 -40.22 5.41
C ASN A 51 -24.83 -39.32 4.64
N ALA A 52 -24.50 -39.66 3.39
CA ALA A 52 -23.62 -38.85 2.54
C ALA A 52 -24.05 -37.37 2.40
N GLU A 53 -25.35 -37.07 2.30
CA GLU A 53 -25.85 -35.69 2.20
C GLU A 53 -25.58 -34.88 3.49
N MET A 54 -25.75 -35.50 4.66
CA MET A 54 -25.42 -34.89 5.95
C MET A 54 -23.92 -34.65 6.08
N GLU A 55 -23.07 -35.60 5.66
CA GLU A 55 -21.61 -35.45 5.66
C GLU A 55 -21.14 -34.33 4.73
N GLU A 56 -21.76 -34.19 3.55
CA GLU A 56 -21.47 -33.08 2.64
C GLU A 56 -21.88 -31.73 3.23
N ASN A 57 -23.05 -31.66 3.88
CA ASN A 57 -23.49 -30.46 4.59
C ASN A 57 -22.53 -30.08 5.74
N PHE A 58 -22.05 -31.07 6.50
CA PHE A 58 -21.03 -30.85 7.53
C PHE A 58 -19.71 -30.37 6.94
N SER A 59 -19.31 -30.91 5.79
CA SER A 59 -18.11 -30.47 5.08
C SER A 59 -18.21 -29.01 4.65
N GLN A 60 -19.33 -28.60 4.05
CA GLN A 60 -19.57 -27.20 3.68
C GLN A 60 -19.62 -26.26 4.88
N ARG A 61 -20.20 -26.74 6.00
CA ARG A 61 -20.23 -25.98 7.25
C ARG A 61 -18.84 -25.83 7.87
N SER A 62 -18.05 -26.90 7.85
CA SER A 62 -16.67 -26.90 8.35
C SER A 62 -15.82 -25.80 7.69
N SER A 63 -15.99 -25.61 6.37
CA SER A 63 -15.33 -24.54 5.63
C SER A 63 -15.75 -23.16 6.12
N ARG A 64 -17.05 -22.92 6.35
CA ARG A 64 -17.56 -21.62 6.82
C ARG A 64 -17.15 -21.34 8.26
N ASP A 65 -17.19 -22.35 9.13
CA ASP A 65 -16.79 -22.21 10.53
C ASP A 65 -15.29 -21.89 10.62
N PHE A 66 -14.46 -22.50 9.76
CA PHE A 66 -13.03 -22.16 9.66
C PHE A 66 -12.79 -20.76 9.07
N GLU A 67 -13.48 -20.38 7.99
CA GLU A 67 -13.39 -19.04 7.39
C GLU A 67 -13.73 -17.95 8.42
N LYS A 68 -14.81 -18.14 9.17
CA LYS A 68 -15.20 -17.23 10.25
C LYS A 68 -14.12 -17.13 11.33
N LEU A 69 -13.59 -18.28 11.76
CA LEU A 69 -12.56 -18.33 12.79
C LEU A 69 -11.28 -17.59 12.35
N MET A 70 -10.91 -17.72 11.07
CA MET A 70 -9.79 -16.99 10.47
C MET A 70 -10.06 -15.49 10.35
N ASP A 71 -11.27 -15.09 9.95
CA ASP A 71 -11.66 -13.69 9.86
C ASP A 71 -11.64 -13.02 11.25
N ASP A 72 -12.23 -13.64 12.26
CA ASP A 72 -12.29 -13.15 13.64
C ASP A 72 -10.87 -13.02 14.24
N THR A 73 -10.02 -14.03 14.05
CA THR A 73 -8.65 -14.04 14.63
C THR A 73 -7.69 -13.09 13.91
N SER A 74 -7.94 -12.80 12.63
CA SER A 74 -7.09 -11.90 11.83
C SER A 74 -7.59 -10.44 11.79
N GLU A 75 -8.75 -10.14 12.37
CA GLU A 75 -9.37 -8.81 12.36
C GLU A 75 -8.42 -7.76 12.95
N GLU A 76 -7.92 -8.00 14.17
CA GLU A 76 -7.05 -7.03 14.85
C GLU A 76 -5.76 -6.76 14.07
N LEU A 77 -5.17 -7.80 13.46
CA LEU A 77 -3.99 -7.67 12.60
C LEU A 77 -4.28 -6.77 11.40
N ARG A 78 -5.37 -7.08 10.68
CA ARG A 78 -5.76 -6.34 9.47
C ARG A 78 -6.04 -4.88 9.79
N ASP A 79 -6.74 -4.62 10.89
CA ASP A 79 -7.11 -3.27 11.32
C ASP A 79 -5.91 -2.48 11.81
N ALA A 80 -4.95 -3.12 12.49
CA ALA A 80 -3.71 -2.48 12.90
C ALA A 80 -2.90 -1.97 11.70
N PHE A 81 -2.73 -2.80 10.67
CA PHE A 81 -2.02 -2.39 9.44
C PHE A 81 -2.79 -1.36 8.62
N MET A 82 -4.12 -1.51 8.50
CA MET A 82 -4.98 -0.57 7.78
C MET A 82 -4.97 0.82 8.43
N THR A 83 -5.19 0.86 9.75
CA THR A 83 -5.22 2.10 10.53
C THR A 83 -3.84 2.72 10.59
N GLY A 84 -2.79 1.92 10.80
CA GLY A 84 -1.41 2.38 10.78
C GLY A 84 -1.07 3.05 9.46
N HIS A 85 -1.30 2.36 8.33
CA HIS A 85 -1.08 2.92 7.00
C HIS A 85 -1.79 4.27 6.83
N LYS A 86 -3.10 4.32 7.13
CA LYS A 86 -3.90 5.53 6.99
C LYS A 86 -3.37 6.69 7.83
N ARG A 87 -3.09 6.47 9.11
CA ARG A 87 -2.64 7.53 10.04
C ARG A 87 -1.29 8.11 9.65
N PHE A 88 -0.34 7.27 9.25
CA PHE A 88 0.96 7.76 8.80
C PHE A 88 0.87 8.50 7.46
N ASP A 89 0.04 7.99 6.54
CA ASP A 89 -0.17 8.64 5.25
C ASP A 89 -0.79 10.03 5.38
N GLU A 90 -1.84 10.14 6.18
CA GLU A 90 -2.48 11.43 6.51
C GLU A 90 -1.50 12.37 7.21
N PHE A 91 -0.73 11.87 8.19
CA PHE A 91 0.24 12.68 8.93
C PHE A 91 1.33 13.27 8.01
N PHE A 92 1.95 12.47 7.14
CA PHE A 92 3.01 12.97 6.27
C PHE A 92 2.51 13.94 5.21
N LEU A 93 1.32 13.73 4.65
CA LEU A 93 0.72 14.69 3.71
C LEU A 93 0.38 16.01 4.41
N GLU A 94 -0.20 15.94 5.62
CA GLU A 94 -0.53 17.11 6.42
C GLU A 94 0.73 17.89 6.83
N LEU A 95 1.81 17.20 7.19
CA LEU A 95 3.11 17.82 7.46
C LEU A 95 3.57 18.64 6.26
N LEU A 96 3.57 18.07 5.04
CA LEU A 96 4.00 18.77 3.84
C LEU A 96 3.14 20.00 3.53
N GLU A 97 1.82 19.91 3.72
CA GLU A 97 0.90 21.03 3.51
C GLU A 97 1.09 22.14 4.55
N ASN A 98 1.27 21.78 5.82
CA ASN A 98 1.49 22.73 6.89
C ASN A 98 2.85 23.42 6.75
N THR A 99 3.91 22.69 6.39
CA THR A 99 5.22 23.26 6.10
C THR A 99 5.17 24.22 4.90
N GLU A 100 4.46 23.86 3.83
CA GLU A 100 4.27 24.76 2.68
C GLU A 100 3.54 26.05 3.09
N ARG A 101 2.51 25.95 3.93
CA ARG A 101 1.79 27.11 4.47
C ARG A 101 2.69 27.98 5.36
N SER A 102 3.44 27.37 6.29
CA SER A 102 4.40 28.05 7.16
C SER A 102 5.42 28.84 6.36
N LEU A 103 6.00 28.21 5.33
CA LEU A 103 6.95 28.87 4.43
C LEU A 103 6.32 30.08 3.75
N ASN A 104 5.13 29.92 3.18
CA ASN A 104 4.43 31.03 2.53
C ASN A 104 4.20 32.20 3.51
N GLU A 105 3.68 31.94 4.70
CA GLU A 105 3.39 32.97 5.71
C GLU A 105 4.67 33.69 6.16
N MET A 106 5.73 32.92 6.48
CA MET A 106 7.01 33.47 6.88
C MET A 106 7.62 34.31 5.76
N PHE A 107 7.64 33.82 4.52
CA PHE A 107 8.31 34.49 3.40
C PHE A 107 7.54 35.72 2.92
N LEU A 108 6.21 35.71 3.00
CA LEU A 108 5.39 36.91 2.77
C LEU A 108 5.73 38.00 3.78
N ARG A 109 5.90 37.65 5.06
CA ARG A 109 6.27 38.60 6.11
C ARG A 109 7.71 39.11 5.98
N THR A 110 8.65 38.22 5.65
CA THR A 110 10.09 38.54 5.62
C THR A 110 10.52 39.22 4.33
N TYR A 111 10.04 38.75 3.17
CA TYR A 111 10.50 39.19 1.85
C TYR A 111 9.45 39.97 1.06
N GLY A 112 8.16 39.85 1.39
CA GLY A 112 7.09 40.63 0.76
C GLY A 112 6.97 40.43 -0.75
N LYS A 113 7.01 41.53 -1.50
CA LYS A 113 6.75 41.54 -2.96
C LYS A 113 7.76 40.72 -3.78
N PRO A 114 9.09 40.78 -3.53
CA PRO A 114 10.06 39.88 -4.15
C PRO A 114 9.68 38.40 -4.07
N TYR A 115 9.16 37.94 -2.92
CA TYR A 115 8.69 36.57 -2.77
C TYR A 115 7.43 36.30 -3.60
N LEU A 116 6.40 37.16 -3.51
CA LEU A 116 5.16 37.00 -4.27
C LEU A 116 5.39 36.84 -5.78
N GLN A 117 6.38 37.56 -6.33
CA GLN A 117 6.72 37.50 -7.75
C GLN A 117 7.46 36.22 -8.16
N ASN A 118 7.99 35.46 -7.19
CA ASN A 118 8.80 34.27 -7.42
C ASN A 118 8.26 33.03 -6.67
N ALA A 119 7.05 33.10 -6.12
CA ALA A 119 6.47 32.07 -5.26
C ALA A 119 6.35 30.70 -5.97
N GLU A 120 6.22 30.69 -7.30
CA GLU A 120 6.16 29.48 -8.12
C GLU A 120 7.38 28.56 -7.94
N VAL A 121 8.56 29.10 -7.63
CA VAL A 121 9.78 28.30 -7.39
C VAL A 121 9.60 27.42 -6.14
N PHE A 122 9.03 27.97 -5.08
CA PHE A 122 8.81 27.28 -3.82
C PHE A 122 7.59 26.34 -3.89
N GLN A 123 6.51 26.78 -4.55
CA GLN A 123 5.35 25.93 -4.81
C GLN A 123 5.75 24.69 -5.64
N GLY A 124 6.61 24.87 -6.64
CA GLY A 124 7.17 23.77 -7.43
C GLY A 124 7.94 22.75 -6.58
N LEU A 125 8.76 23.21 -5.63
CA LEU A 125 9.47 22.34 -4.68
C LEU A 125 8.49 21.46 -3.88
N PHE A 126 7.47 22.04 -3.25
CA PHE A 126 6.50 21.26 -2.46
C PHE A 126 5.63 20.34 -3.32
N ALA A 127 5.26 20.78 -4.52
CA ALA A 127 4.54 19.94 -5.48
C ALA A 127 5.35 18.68 -5.84
N GLU A 128 6.65 18.83 -6.09
CA GLU A 128 7.53 17.72 -6.39
C GLU A 128 7.83 16.82 -5.18
N LEU A 129 7.97 17.37 -3.98
CA LEU A 129 8.09 16.59 -2.74
C LEU A 129 6.84 15.74 -2.50
N LYS A 130 5.63 16.32 -2.67
CA LYS A 130 4.35 15.58 -2.61
C LYS A 130 4.26 14.53 -3.71
N ARG A 131 4.71 14.84 -4.93
CA ARG A 131 4.75 13.90 -6.06
C ARG A 131 5.67 12.73 -5.77
N TYR A 132 6.86 12.97 -5.22
CA TYR A 132 7.75 11.89 -4.78
C TYR A 132 7.07 11.00 -3.73
N TYR A 133 6.49 11.60 -2.70
CA TYR A 133 5.86 10.85 -1.61
C TYR A 133 4.71 9.95 -2.11
N THR A 134 3.80 10.49 -2.91
CA THR A 134 2.59 9.80 -3.41
C THR A 134 2.85 8.71 -4.46
N GLY A 135 4.10 8.49 -4.86
CA GLY A 135 4.45 7.43 -5.80
C GLY A 135 4.91 7.90 -7.18
N GLY A 136 5.20 9.18 -7.37
CA GLY A 136 5.80 9.67 -8.60
C GLY A 136 7.23 9.14 -8.80
N ASN A 137 7.61 8.94 -10.06
CA ASN A 137 8.99 8.65 -10.46
C ASN A 137 9.80 9.95 -10.45
N VAL A 138 10.17 10.40 -9.26
CA VAL A 138 10.91 11.64 -9.01
C VAL A 138 12.27 11.29 -8.42
N ASN A 139 13.34 11.90 -8.95
CA ASN A 139 14.66 11.86 -8.33
C ASN A 139 14.78 13.06 -7.39
N LEU A 140 14.82 12.81 -6.07
CA LEU A 140 14.89 13.87 -5.07
C LEU A 140 16.16 14.71 -5.20
N GLU A 141 17.30 14.10 -5.55
CA GLU A 141 18.55 14.83 -5.68
C GLU A 141 18.52 15.82 -6.84
N GLU A 142 18.05 15.36 -8.00
CA GLU A 142 17.90 16.17 -9.21
C GLU A 142 16.90 17.31 -8.97
N MET A 143 15.74 16.99 -8.40
CA MET A 143 14.71 17.97 -8.08
C MET A 143 15.21 19.06 -7.12
N LEU A 144 15.96 18.69 -6.08
CA LEU A 144 16.53 19.66 -5.15
C LEU A 144 17.61 20.51 -5.83
N ASN A 145 18.45 19.93 -6.69
CA ASN A 145 19.43 20.69 -7.48
C ASN A 145 18.74 21.70 -8.40
N ASP A 146 17.67 21.30 -9.08
CA ASP A 146 16.87 22.17 -9.95
C ASP A 146 16.23 23.32 -9.17
N PHE A 147 15.71 23.05 -7.97
CA PHE A 147 15.19 24.09 -7.07
C PHE A 147 16.25 25.14 -6.75
N TRP A 148 17.44 24.71 -6.30
CA TRP A 148 18.52 25.62 -5.95
C TRP A 148 19.04 26.40 -7.17
N MET A 149 19.11 25.77 -8.34
CA MET A 149 19.50 26.46 -9.58
C MET A 149 18.49 27.54 -9.96
N ARG A 150 17.19 27.22 -9.95
CA ARG A 150 16.13 28.21 -10.21
C ARG A 150 16.14 29.35 -9.19
N LEU A 151 16.38 29.05 -7.92
CA LEU A 151 16.50 30.07 -6.88
C LEU A 151 17.70 30.99 -7.13
N LEU A 152 18.84 30.43 -7.53
CA LEU A 152 20.04 31.19 -7.88
C LEU A 152 19.77 32.19 -9.01
N GLU A 153 19.14 31.72 -10.10
CA GLU A 153 18.81 32.57 -11.24
C GLU A 153 17.93 33.75 -10.85
N ARG A 154 16.85 33.50 -10.09
CA ARG A 154 15.93 34.55 -9.63
C ARG A 154 16.62 35.53 -8.69
N MET A 155 17.37 35.03 -7.72
CA MET A 155 18.08 35.88 -6.77
C MET A 155 19.17 36.73 -7.44
N PHE A 156 19.92 36.15 -8.38
CA PHE A 156 20.96 36.87 -9.10
C PHE A 156 20.37 38.02 -9.95
N GLN A 157 19.24 37.78 -10.62
CA GLN A 157 18.50 38.82 -11.36
C GLN A 157 18.01 39.94 -10.43
N LEU A 158 17.48 39.60 -9.25
CA LEU A 158 17.01 40.57 -8.27
C LEU A 158 18.15 41.43 -7.69
N LEU A 159 19.28 40.82 -7.36
CA LEU A 159 20.45 41.51 -6.81
C LEU A 159 21.19 42.36 -7.84
N ASN A 160 21.10 42.00 -9.13
CA ASN A 160 21.81 42.66 -10.22
C ASN A 160 20.85 43.32 -11.23
N SER A 161 19.74 43.89 -10.77
CA SER A 161 18.70 44.49 -11.62
C SER A 161 19.18 45.63 -12.52
N GLN A 162 20.34 46.21 -12.21
CA GLN A 162 21.01 47.25 -12.99
C GLN A 162 21.68 46.74 -14.27
N TYR A 163 21.76 45.42 -14.44
CA TYR A 163 22.32 44.76 -15.61
C TYR A 163 21.24 43.97 -16.34
N LEU A 164 21.41 43.85 -17.67
CA LEU A 164 20.57 42.99 -18.48
C LEU A 164 21.14 41.56 -18.43
N ILE A 165 20.50 40.70 -17.64
CA ILE A 165 20.88 39.30 -17.47
C ILE A 165 20.06 38.43 -18.42
N THR A 166 20.70 37.89 -19.47
CA THR A 166 20.08 37.01 -20.48
C THR A 166 20.05 35.55 -20.01
N GLU A 167 19.25 34.70 -20.66
CA GLU A 167 19.21 33.25 -20.37
C GLU A 167 20.59 32.59 -20.56
N ASP A 168 21.31 32.91 -21.64
CA ASP A 168 22.68 32.42 -21.87
C ASP A 168 23.64 32.79 -20.70
N TYR A 169 23.41 33.94 -20.08
CA TYR A 169 24.21 34.38 -18.93
C TYR A 169 23.88 33.58 -17.68
N LEU A 170 22.61 33.25 -17.46
CA LEU A 170 22.17 32.37 -16.37
C LEU A 170 22.72 30.95 -16.52
N GLU A 171 22.73 30.40 -17.74
CA GLU A 171 23.35 29.10 -18.01
C GLU A 171 24.85 29.11 -17.66
N CYS A 172 25.54 30.21 -17.96
CA CYS A 172 26.93 30.39 -17.55
C CYS A 172 27.09 30.39 -16.02
N ILE A 173 26.23 31.11 -15.29
CA ILE A 173 26.25 31.13 -13.82
C ILE A 173 26.08 29.73 -13.24
N GLY A 174 25.15 28.93 -13.80
CA GLY A 174 24.92 27.55 -13.39
C GLY A 174 26.18 26.70 -13.38
N LYS A 175 27.12 26.93 -14.31
CA LYS A 175 28.40 26.21 -14.41
C LYS A 175 29.35 26.49 -13.23
N TYR A 176 29.23 27.66 -12.60
CA TYR A 176 30.06 28.06 -11.46
C TYR A 176 29.41 27.78 -10.10
N MET A 177 28.17 27.28 -10.08
CA MET A 177 27.38 27.09 -8.85
C MET A 177 28.10 26.23 -7.79
N GLU A 178 28.72 25.12 -8.19
CA GLU A 178 29.42 24.22 -7.26
C GLU A 178 30.67 24.84 -6.62
N GLN A 179 31.39 25.68 -7.37
CA GLN A 179 32.61 26.34 -6.91
C GLN A 179 32.30 27.54 -6.03
N LEU A 180 31.31 28.35 -6.43
CA LEU A 180 30.95 29.58 -5.74
C LEU A 180 30.14 29.32 -4.46
N LYS A 181 29.38 28.22 -4.41
CA LYS A 181 28.46 27.87 -3.31
C LYS A 181 27.68 29.10 -2.81
N PRO A 182 26.87 29.74 -3.67
CA PRO A 182 26.22 31.01 -3.36
C PRO A 182 25.34 30.95 -2.11
N PHE A 183 24.80 29.76 -1.81
CA PHE A 183 23.94 29.48 -0.66
C PHE A 183 24.68 28.85 0.53
N GLY A 184 26.02 28.83 0.50
CA GLY A 184 26.85 28.15 1.49
C GLY A 184 26.73 26.63 1.39
N ASP A 185 26.72 25.95 2.54
CA ASP A 185 26.60 24.50 2.65
C ASP A 185 25.16 24.00 2.79
N VAL A 186 24.19 24.92 2.88
CA VAL A 186 22.76 24.61 3.07
C VAL A 186 22.22 23.67 1.98
N PRO A 187 22.43 23.90 0.67
CA PRO A 187 21.91 22.99 -0.36
C PRO A 187 22.40 21.55 -0.20
N LYS A 188 23.68 21.36 0.11
CA LYS A 188 24.29 20.04 0.27
C LYS A 188 23.72 19.32 1.49
N LYS A 189 23.60 20.02 2.62
CA LYS A 189 23.03 19.48 3.86
C LYS A 189 21.56 19.12 3.68
N LEU A 190 20.77 20.05 3.14
CA LEU A 190 19.34 19.86 2.93
C LEU A 190 19.08 18.70 1.96
N LYS A 191 19.85 18.59 0.87
CA LYS A 191 19.77 17.45 -0.06
C LYS A 191 19.92 16.12 0.66
N SER A 192 20.97 15.95 1.44
CA SER A 192 21.20 14.68 2.16
C SER A 192 20.12 14.39 3.21
N GLN A 193 19.63 15.41 3.90
CA GLN A 193 18.64 15.25 4.97
C GLN A 193 17.25 14.93 4.41
N VAL A 194 16.79 15.71 3.43
CA VAL A 194 15.50 15.54 2.76
C VAL A 194 15.44 14.18 2.08
N THR A 195 16.46 13.80 1.30
CA THR A 195 16.47 12.50 0.60
C THR A 195 16.31 11.34 1.57
N ARG A 196 17.10 11.30 2.65
CA ARG A 196 17.03 10.21 3.64
C ARG A 196 15.71 10.17 4.39
N ALA A 197 15.20 11.33 4.80
CA ALA A 197 13.94 11.44 5.53
C ALA A 197 12.75 10.97 4.68
N PHE A 198 12.67 11.39 3.42
CA PHE A 198 11.58 11.00 2.52
C PHE A 198 11.67 9.54 2.11
N ILE A 199 12.87 8.99 1.86
CA ILE A 199 13.05 7.57 1.59
C ILE A 199 12.53 6.74 2.77
N ALA A 200 12.89 7.10 4.01
CA ALA A 200 12.42 6.40 5.20
C ALA A 200 10.90 6.49 5.36
N ALA A 201 10.33 7.71 5.31
CA ALA A 201 8.89 7.92 5.47
C ALA A 201 8.07 7.18 4.39
N ARG A 202 8.43 7.35 3.11
CA ARG A 202 7.74 6.71 1.98
C ARG A 202 7.83 5.19 2.08
N THR A 203 9.01 4.64 2.37
CA THR A 203 9.22 3.19 2.43
C THR A 203 8.47 2.58 3.61
N PHE A 204 8.40 3.28 4.75
CA PHE A 204 7.65 2.82 5.92
C PHE A 204 6.15 2.72 5.63
N VAL A 205 5.55 3.75 5.02
CA VAL A 205 4.13 3.73 4.64
C VAL A 205 3.84 2.64 3.60
N GLN A 206 4.72 2.49 2.60
CA GLN A 206 4.61 1.38 1.65
C GLN A 206 4.72 0.01 2.32
N GLY A 207 5.59 -0.12 3.32
CA GLY A 207 5.67 -1.29 4.17
C GLY A 207 4.31 -1.61 4.79
N LEU A 208 3.72 -0.66 5.52
CA LEU A 208 2.38 -0.83 6.12
C LEU A 208 1.31 -1.20 5.09
N MET A 209 1.35 -0.62 3.89
CA MET A 209 0.45 -0.98 2.78
C MET A 209 0.62 -2.45 2.35
N VAL A 210 1.87 -2.91 2.17
CA VAL A 210 2.16 -4.33 1.83
C VAL A 210 1.72 -5.25 2.97
N GLY A 211 2.01 -4.90 4.22
CA GLY A 211 1.56 -5.66 5.40
C GLY A 211 0.03 -5.80 5.45
N ARG A 212 -0.70 -4.71 5.18
CA ARG A 212 -2.16 -4.71 5.05
C ARG A 212 -2.63 -5.67 3.96
N GLU A 213 -2.04 -5.59 2.76
CA GLU A 213 -2.45 -6.41 1.62
C GLU A 213 -2.19 -7.90 1.87
N VAL A 214 -1.02 -8.22 2.42
CA VAL A 214 -0.65 -9.59 2.82
C VAL A 214 -1.63 -10.11 3.87
N ALA A 215 -1.91 -9.36 4.93
CA ALA A 215 -2.85 -9.77 5.97
C ALA A 215 -4.24 -10.07 5.40
N ASN A 216 -4.78 -9.20 4.52
CA ASN A 216 -6.10 -9.38 3.91
C ASN A 216 -6.17 -10.54 2.90
N ARG A 217 -5.07 -10.83 2.18
CA ARG A 217 -5.06 -11.92 1.20
C ARG A 217 -4.84 -13.28 1.85
N VAL A 218 -3.94 -13.36 2.82
CA VAL A 218 -3.57 -14.61 3.49
C VAL A 218 -4.70 -15.10 4.40
N SER A 219 -5.45 -14.19 5.03
CA SER A 219 -6.62 -14.57 5.85
C SER A 219 -7.76 -15.18 5.04
N LYS A 220 -7.80 -14.95 3.72
CA LYS A 220 -8.86 -15.42 2.80
C LYS A 220 -8.45 -16.63 1.95
N VAL A 221 -7.35 -17.29 2.28
CA VAL A 221 -6.92 -18.51 1.57
C VAL A 221 -7.88 -19.63 1.90
N THR A 222 -8.49 -20.21 0.86
CA THR A 222 -9.45 -21.31 0.99
C THR A 222 -8.78 -22.58 1.51
N MET A 223 -9.49 -23.35 2.33
CA MET A 223 -9.01 -24.65 2.81
C MET A 223 -8.79 -25.65 1.66
N SER A 224 -7.78 -26.52 1.82
CA SER A 224 -7.61 -27.69 0.95
C SER A 224 -8.69 -28.73 1.24
N SER A 225 -8.96 -29.63 0.28
CA SER A 225 -9.90 -30.74 0.48
C SER A 225 -9.51 -31.63 1.67
N ALA A 226 -8.21 -31.90 1.84
CA ALA A 226 -7.70 -32.66 2.98
C ALA A 226 -7.95 -31.96 4.32
N CYS A 227 -7.81 -30.63 4.37
CA CYS A 227 -8.12 -29.84 5.55
C CYS A 227 -9.64 -29.83 5.83
N ILE A 228 -10.49 -29.69 4.81
CA ILE A 228 -11.95 -29.78 4.96
C ILE A 228 -12.33 -31.13 5.57
N SER A 229 -11.78 -32.23 5.05
CA SER A 229 -12.02 -33.56 5.62
C SER A 229 -11.52 -33.69 7.06
N GLY A 230 -10.30 -33.25 7.36
CA GLY A 230 -9.76 -33.31 8.73
C GLY A 230 -10.55 -32.46 9.73
N PHE A 231 -10.94 -31.25 9.34
CA PHE A 231 -11.73 -30.33 10.17
C PHE A 231 -13.16 -30.84 10.37
N THR A 232 -13.77 -31.43 9.33
CA THR A 232 -15.08 -32.10 9.43
C THR A 232 -15.02 -33.30 10.36
N LYS A 233 -13.96 -34.12 10.25
CA LYS A 233 -13.71 -35.27 11.13
C LYS A 233 -13.60 -34.85 12.59
N MET A 234 -12.90 -33.74 12.82
CA MET A 234 -12.71 -33.18 14.13
C MET A 234 -14.02 -32.63 14.73
N LEU A 235 -14.77 -31.81 13.98
CA LEU A 235 -15.90 -31.07 14.56
C LEU A 235 -17.23 -31.82 14.57
N TYR A 236 -17.52 -32.63 13.55
CA TYR A 236 -18.88 -33.13 13.33
C TYR A 236 -19.02 -34.65 13.29
N CYS A 237 -17.93 -35.40 13.09
CA CYS A 237 -18.06 -36.86 13.05
C CYS A 237 -18.45 -37.49 14.39
N SER A 238 -18.19 -36.82 15.53
CA SER A 238 -18.74 -37.23 16.83
C SER A 238 -20.27 -37.23 16.83
N TYR A 239 -20.90 -36.30 16.12
CA TYR A 239 -22.36 -36.21 16.02
C TYR A 239 -22.94 -37.39 15.25
N CYS A 240 -22.23 -37.86 14.23
CA CYS A 240 -22.60 -39.04 13.46
C CYS A 240 -22.55 -40.34 14.29
N GLN A 241 -21.77 -40.35 15.38
CA GLN A 241 -21.69 -41.44 16.35
C GLN A 241 -22.62 -41.24 17.55
N GLY A 242 -23.45 -40.20 17.56
CA GLY A 242 -24.34 -39.88 18.67
C GLY A 242 -23.67 -39.19 19.87
N LEU A 243 -22.41 -38.77 19.73
CA LEU A 243 -21.60 -38.13 20.78
C LEU A 243 -21.66 -36.59 20.65
N PHE A 244 -22.82 -35.99 20.90
CA PHE A 244 -23.07 -34.57 20.63
C PHE A 244 -22.45 -33.57 21.62
N THR A 245 -22.00 -34.03 22.78
CA THR A 245 -21.45 -33.19 23.86
C THR A 245 -19.93 -33.24 23.94
N LEU A 246 -19.30 -34.17 23.22
CA LEU A 246 -17.84 -34.32 23.24
C LEU A 246 -17.18 -33.30 22.32
N LYS A 247 -16.28 -32.51 22.91
CA LYS A 247 -15.40 -31.62 22.17
C LYS A 247 -14.12 -32.34 21.75
N PRO A 248 -13.50 -31.95 20.61
CA PRO A 248 -12.16 -32.37 20.23
C PRO A 248 -11.14 -32.29 21.37
N CYS A 249 -10.28 -33.29 21.51
CA CYS A 249 -9.13 -33.22 22.40
C CYS A 249 -8.18 -32.10 21.93
N ASN A 250 -7.55 -31.40 22.88
CA ASN A 250 -6.63 -30.27 22.61
C ASN A 250 -5.54 -30.66 21.59
N ASN A 251 -4.77 -31.72 21.84
CA ASN A 251 -3.70 -32.16 20.92
C ASN A 251 -4.22 -32.58 19.54
N TYR A 252 -5.43 -33.16 19.49
CA TYR A 252 -6.06 -33.53 18.23
C TYR A 252 -6.43 -32.28 17.43
N CYS A 253 -7.05 -31.30 18.09
CA CYS A 253 -7.39 -30.00 17.52
C CYS A 253 -6.14 -29.29 16.98
N LEU A 254 -5.10 -29.16 17.81
CA LEU A 254 -3.87 -28.51 17.45
C LEU A 254 -3.21 -29.15 16.21
N ASN A 255 -3.22 -30.48 16.10
CA ASN A 255 -2.66 -31.19 14.95
C ASN A 255 -3.46 -30.95 13.67
N VAL A 256 -4.79 -30.99 13.73
CA VAL A 256 -5.66 -30.65 12.59
C VAL A 256 -5.40 -29.21 12.15
N MET A 257 -5.36 -28.27 13.09
CA MET A 257 -5.12 -26.85 12.83
C MET A 257 -3.74 -26.60 12.20
N LYS A 258 -2.68 -27.23 12.72
CA LYS A 258 -1.33 -27.16 12.14
C LYS A 258 -1.30 -27.67 10.69
N GLY A 259 -2.03 -28.74 10.38
CA GLY A 259 -2.12 -29.27 9.01
C GLY A 259 -2.89 -28.34 8.07
N CYS A 260 -4.01 -27.79 8.55
CA CYS A 260 -4.83 -26.85 7.82
C CYS A 260 -4.12 -25.51 7.52
N LEU A 261 -3.30 -25.04 8.46
CA LEU A 261 -2.61 -23.75 8.40
C LEU A 261 -1.16 -23.85 7.92
N ALA A 262 -0.75 -25.00 7.38
CA ALA A 262 0.62 -25.22 6.92
C ALA A 262 1.07 -24.16 5.90
N ASN A 263 0.18 -23.79 4.97
CA ASN A 263 0.43 -22.75 3.98
C ASN A 263 0.63 -21.36 4.60
N GLN A 264 -0.14 -21.02 5.63
CA GLN A 264 -0.02 -19.77 6.37
C GLN A 264 1.26 -19.76 7.22
N ALA A 265 1.60 -20.88 7.87
CA ALA A 265 2.83 -21.02 8.66
C ALA A 265 4.09 -20.84 7.80
N ASP A 266 4.05 -21.26 6.54
CA ASP A 266 5.12 -21.07 5.54
C ASP A 266 5.46 -19.58 5.28
N LEU A 267 4.55 -18.65 5.59
CA LEU A 267 4.76 -17.21 5.50
C LEU A 267 5.56 -16.64 6.68
N ASP A 268 5.49 -17.27 7.87
CA ASP A 268 6.02 -16.73 9.14
C ASP A 268 7.50 -16.31 9.09
N PRO A 269 8.42 -17.07 8.45
CA PRO A 269 9.83 -16.67 8.43
C PRO A 269 10.07 -15.35 7.69
N GLU A 270 9.37 -15.12 6.58
CA GLU A 270 9.50 -13.88 5.80
C GLU A 270 8.66 -12.75 6.41
N TRP A 271 7.52 -13.06 7.01
CA TRP A 271 6.75 -12.11 7.79
C TRP A 271 7.55 -11.57 8.98
N SER A 272 8.19 -12.45 9.75
CA SER A 272 9.03 -12.06 10.89
C SER A 272 10.16 -11.13 10.45
N LYS A 273 10.86 -11.46 9.35
CA LYS A 273 11.93 -10.60 8.79
C LYS A 273 11.40 -9.25 8.30
N TYR A 274 10.23 -9.24 7.69
CA TYR A 274 9.55 -8.02 7.25
C TYR A 274 9.20 -7.13 8.45
N ILE A 275 8.61 -7.69 9.50
CA ILE A 275 8.30 -6.97 10.75
C ILE A 275 9.58 -6.43 11.40
N ASP A 276 10.65 -7.24 11.46
CA ASP A 276 11.94 -6.79 11.99
C ASP A 276 12.51 -5.62 11.18
N ALA A 277 12.40 -5.65 9.84
CA ALA A 277 12.80 -4.55 8.98
C ALA A 277 11.93 -3.29 9.14
N MET A 278 10.62 -3.46 9.37
CA MET A 278 9.72 -2.35 9.72
C MET A 278 10.14 -1.71 11.04
N LEU A 279 10.42 -2.52 12.06
CA LEU A 279 10.88 -2.04 13.37
C LEU A 279 12.22 -1.31 13.27
N LEU A 280 13.17 -1.79 12.47
CA LEU A 280 14.42 -1.05 12.22
C LEU A 280 14.16 0.34 11.62
N LEU A 281 13.23 0.44 10.67
CA LEU A 281 12.90 1.73 10.08
C LEU A 281 12.16 2.67 11.05
N THR A 282 11.44 2.14 12.04
CA THR A 282 10.88 2.98 13.13
C THR A 282 11.96 3.71 13.91
N GLU A 283 13.13 3.10 14.13
CA GLU A 283 14.26 3.75 14.82
C GLU A 283 14.80 4.95 14.02
N ARG A 284 14.69 4.92 12.68
CA ARG A 284 15.05 6.07 11.83
C ARG A 284 14.03 7.19 11.91
N LEU A 285 12.75 6.85 12.07
CA LEU A 285 11.67 7.84 12.25
C LEU A 285 11.69 8.47 13.64
N GLU A 286 12.20 7.77 14.66
CA GLU A 286 12.48 8.31 16.00
C GLU A 286 13.82 9.08 16.06
N GLY A 287 14.67 8.94 15.04
CA GLY A 287 16.00 9.52 14.99
C GLY A 287 16.00 11.03 14.72
N PRO A 288 17.15 11.72 14.93
CA PRO A 288 17.27 13.18 14.82
C PRO A 288 17.18 13.74 13.39
N PHE A 289 17.12 12.87 12.38
CA PHE A 289 16.99 13.24 10.97
C PHE A 289 15.72 12.65 10.36
N ASN A 290 14.67 12.53 11.18
CA ASN A 290 13.35 12.13 10.72
C ASN A 290 12.69 13.25 9.88
N ILE A 291 11.59 12.91 9.21
CA ILE A 291 10.91 13.83 8.29
C ILE A 291 10.32 15.06 8.98
N GLU A 292 9.82 14.96 10.21
CA GLU A 292 9.30 16.09 10.98
C GLU A 292 10.44 17.08 11.27
N SER A 293 11.55 16.60 11.84
CA SER A 293 12.73 17.43 12.16
C SER A 293 13.42 18.06 10.94
N VAL A 294 13.28 17.47 9.76
CA VAL A 294 13.86 18.01 8.52
C VAL A 294 12.91 18.98 7.83
N MET A 295 11.60 18.71 7.83
CA MET A 295 10.62 19.52 7.11
C MET A 295 10.14 20.72 7.90
N GLU A 296 9.94 20.62 9.21
CA GLU A 296 9.46 21.75 10.01
C GLU A 296 10.33 23.00 9.89
N PRO A 297 11.67 22.94 10.01
CA PRO A 297 12.52 24.13 9.89
C PRO A 297 12.95 24.44 8.44
N ILE A 298 12.33 23.84 7.41
CA ILE A 298 12.81 23.98 6.03
C ILE A 298 12.70 25.43 5.53
N ASP A 299 11.69 26.17 5.98
CA ASP A 299 11.49 27.58 5.70
C ASP A 299 12.64 28.44 6.25
N VAL A 300 13.04 28.22 7.50
CA VAL A 300 14.19 28.87 8.13
C VAL A 300 15.48 28.50 7.39
N LYS A 301 15.66 27.24 7.01
CA LYS A 301 16.87 26.79 6.28
C LYS A 301 16.98 27.41 4.90
N ILE A 302 15.87 27.50 4.17
CA ILE A 302 15.86 28.17 2.86
C ILE A 302 16.09 29.68 3.03
N SER A 303 15.51 30.30 4.06
CA SER A 303 15.77 31.71 4.41
C SER A 303 17.26 31.96 4.72
N GLU A 304 17.89 31.09 5.52
CA GLU A 304 19.33 31.12 5.83
C GLU A 304 20.19 31.06 4.55
N ALA A 305 19.84 30.20 3.60
CA ALA A 305 20.50 30.13 2.29
C ALA A 305 20.38 31.45 1.51
N ILE A 306 19.17 32.02 1.46
CA ILE A 306 18.90 33.31 0.80
C ILE A 306 19.76 34.41 1.45
N MET A 307 19.81 34.46 2.78
CA MET A 307 20.63 35.42 3.53
C MET A 307 22.12 35.28 3.22
N ASN A 308 22.66 34.05 3.21
CA ASN A 308 24.06 33.79 2.87
C ASN A 308 24.44 34.35 1.49
N MET A 309 23.56 34.20 0.49
CA MET A 309 23.81 34.73 -0.85
C MET A 309 23.76 36.27 -0.87
N GLN A 310 22.87 36.86 -0.08
CA GLN A 310 22.70 38.32 -0.02
C GLN A 310 23.88 39.00 0.66
N GLU A 311 24.36 38.46 1.78
CA GLU A 311 25.53 38.96 2.49
C GLU A 311 26.79 38.89 1.62
N ASN A 312 26.93 37.84 0.81
CA ASN A 312 28.07 37.64 -0.08
C ASN A 312 27.85 38.16 -1.51
N SER A 313 26.76 38.90 -1.75
CA SER A 313 26.30 39.27 -3.10
C SER A 313 27.34 40.00 -3.94
N MET A 314 28.10 40.93 -3.35
CA MET A 314 29.15 41.68 -4.07
C MET A 314 30.29 40.77 -4.54
N GLN A 315 30.74 39.86 -3.67
CA GLN A 315 31.81 38.91 -3.99
C GLN A 315 31.35 37.90 -5.04
N LEU A 316 30.12 37.41 -4.91
CA LEU A 316 29.51 36.50 -5.88
C LEU A 316 29.39 37.16 -7.25
N SER A 317 28.84 38.37 -7.34
CA SER A 317 28.76 39.10 -8.61
C SER A 317 30.14 39.35 -9.21
N TYR A 318 31.15 39.71 -8.41
CA TYR A 318 32.52 39.90 -8.89
C TYR A 318 33.11 38.63 -9.52
N GLN A 319 33.00 37.49 -8.84
CA GLN A 319 33.51 36.22 -9.34
C GLN A 319 32.76 35.74 -10.58
N VAL A 320 31.44 35.93 -10.61
CA VAL A 320 30.61 35.64 -11.80
C VAL A 320 31.02 36.53 -12.98
N PHE A 321 31.28 37.83 -12.77
CA PHE A 321 31.68 38.73 -13.85
C PHE A 321 33.06 38.39 -14.42
N GLN A 322 33.96 37.84 -13.59
CA GLN A 322 35.24 37.31 -14.06
C GLN A 322 35.06 36.04 -14.90
N GLY A 323 34.16 35.14 -14.50
CA GLY A 323 33.95 33.85 -15.17
C GLY A 323 33.05 33.90 -16.41
N CYS A 324 31.99 34.71 -16.38
CA CYS A 324 30.98 34.83 -17.44
C CYS A 324 31.08 36.13 -18.25
N GLY A 325 31.99 37.03 -17.88
CA GLY A 325 32.12 38.36 -18.48
C GLY A 325 31.17 39.38 -17.85
N GLN A 326 31.47 40.67 -18.04
CA GLN A 326 30.67 41.75 -17.48
C GLN A 326 29.36 41.92 -18.26
N PRO A 327 28.18 41.83 -17.60
CA PRO A 327 26.91 41.96 -18.29
C PRO A 327 26.67 43.41 -18.71
N LYS A 328 25.85 43.60 -19.75
CA LYS A 328 25.54 44.94 -20.27
C LYS A 328 24.75 45.73 -19.22
N PRO A 329 25.12 46.99 -18.92
CA PRO A 329 24.29 47.85 -18.08
C PRO A 329 22.90 47.97 -18.71
N SER A 330 21.86 47.82 -17.90
CA SER A 330 20.50 48.12 -18.32
C SER A 330 20.47 49.58 -18.75
N GLY A 331 20.16 49.86 -20.03
CA GLY A 331 20.22 51.21 -20.64
C GLY A 331 19.25 52.24 -20.05
N MET A 332 18.67 51.99 -18.88
CA MET A 332 17.83 52.91 -18.14
C MET A 332 18.70 53.86 -17.30
N SER A 333 18.98 55.01 -17.90
CA SER A 333 19.56 56.17 -17.22
C SER A 333 18.59 56.73 -16.15
N ARG A 334 19.07 56.81 -14.91
CA ARG A 334 18.66 57.72 -13.82
C ARG A 334 17.15 57.93 -13.60
N SER A 335 16.52 57.04 -12.84
CA SER A 335 15.63 57.35 -11.70
C SER A 335 14.81 56.12 -11.29
N ALA A 336 15.46 55.20 -10.61
CA ALA A 336 14.84 54.52 -9.50
C ALA A 336 15.94 54.49 -8.45
N ARG A 337 15.66 54.97 -7.23
CA ARG A 337 16.51 54.64 -6.08
C ARG A 337 16.78 53.14 -6.20
N GLY A 338 18.05 52.76 -6.16
CA GLY A 338 18.41 51.35 -6.15
C GLY A 338 17.49 50.63 -5.18
N VAL A 339 17.08 49.42 -5.53
CA VAL A 339 16.27 48.54 -4.67
C VAL A 339 17.04 48.15 -3.38
N SER A 340 18.13 48.86 -3.07
CA SER A 340 18.78 49.03 -1.78
C SER A 340 17.85 49.48 -0.64
N ASP A 341 16.55 49.71 -0.85
CA ASP A 341 15.61 50.04 0.24
C ASP A 341 14.44 49.06 0.41
N THR A 342 14.37 47.99 -0.41
CA THR A 342 13.39 46.90 -0.14
C THR A 342 13.98 45.77 0.69
N PHE A 343 15.30 45.72 0.83
CA PHE A 343 16.01 44.75 1.66
C PHE A 343 16.60 45.36 2.94
N SER A 344 16.30 46.63 3.21
CA SER A 344 16.74 47.40 4.40
C SER A 344 15.82 47.22 5.62
N GLY A 345 14.96 46.21 5.61
CA GLY A 345 14.28 45.79 6.82
C GLY A 345 15.34 45.20 7.74
N ARG A 346 15.69 45.92 8.83
CA ARG A 346 16.34 45.28 9.98
C ARG A 346 15.55 44.00 10.27
N PHE A 347 16.17 42.87 9.97
CA PHE A 347 15.65 41.56 10.30
C PHE A 347 15.28 41.59 11.78
N SER A 348 13.99 41.47 12.09
CA SER A 348 13.64 40.98 13.41
C SER A 348 14.17 39.56 13.43
N PRO A 349 15.10 39.21 14.34
CA PRO A 349 15.46 37.83 14.55
C PRO A 349 14.14 37.09 14.75
N TYR A 350 13.89 36.08 13.92
CA TYR A 350 12.90 35.08 14.28
C TYR A 350 13.36 34.56 15.65
N ASN A 351 12.61 34.85 16.70
CA ASN A 351 12.86 34.26 18.00
C ASN A 351 12.57 32.77 17.80
N PRO A 352 13.53 31.85 17.96
CA PRO A 352 13.25 30.43 17.94
C PRO A 352 12.58 30.05 19.27
N GLU A 353 11.42 30.63 19.55
CA GLU A 353 10.44 30.10 20.51
C GLU A 353 9.45 29.30 19.66
N GLU A 354 9.38 27.97 19.71
CA GLU A 354 9.95 27.00 20.63
C GLU A 354 10.38 25.82 19.74
N LEU A 355 11.67 25.48 19.70
CA LEU A 355 11.97 24.06 19.49
C LEU A 355 11.23 23.36 20.64
N PRO A 356 10.43 22.31 20.39
CA PRO A 356 9.95 21.49 21.48
C PRO A 356 11.18 21.10 22.29
N THR A 357 11.24 21.60 23.52
CA THR A 357 12.11 21.03 24.55
C THR A 357 11.93 19.52 24.44
N ALA A 358 13.01 18.74 24.55
CA ALA A 358 13.01 17.27 24.40
C ALA A 358 12.08 16.49 25.36
N ALA A 359 11.14 17.17 26.03
CA ALA A 359 10.10 16.69 26.92
C ALA A 359 8.70 16.59 26.28
N ASP A 360 8.42 17.25 25.14
CA ASP A 360 7.13 17.09 24.45
C ASP A 360 7.24 16.04 23.34
N THR A 361 6.67 14.86 23.58
CA THR A 361 6.53 13.80 22.57
C THR A 361 5.83 14.37 21.33
N THR A 362 6.48 14.32 20.17
CA THR A 362 5.87 14.85 18.95
C THR A 362 4.68 14.00 18.50
N ARG A 363 3.87 14.50 17.57
CA ARG A 363 2.77 13.71 16.99
C ARG A 363 3.32 12.48 16.26
N LEU A 364 4.50 12.60 15.63
CA LEU A 364 5.20 11.47 15.00
C LEU A 364 5.63 10.44 16.05
N ASP A 365 6.24 10.85 17.17
CA ASP A 365 6.71 9.92 18.22
C ASP A 365 5.58 9.03 18.75
N ARG A 366 4.39 9.62 18.97
CA ARG A 366 3.20 8.88 19.43
C ARG A 366 2.73 7.87 18.38
N LEU A 367 2.72 8.24 17.10
CA LEU A 367 2.36 7.34 16.00
C LEU A 367 3.36 6.20 15.86
N VAL A 368 4.66 6.49 15.98
CA VAL A 368 5.72 5.49 15.91
C VAL A 368 5.65 4.52 17.09
N THR A 369 5.38 5.02 18.29
CA THR A 369 5.22 4.17 19.48
C THR A 369 4.03 3.21 19.33
N ASP A 370 2.85 3.71 18.94
CA ASP A 370 1.63 2.90 18.74
C ASP A 370 1.85 1.79 17.68
N VAL A 371 2.45 2.13 16.54
CA VAL A 371 2.68 1.13 15.49
C VAL A 371 3.77 0.13 15.88
N LYS A 372 4.81 0.55 16.62
CA LYS A 372 5.90 -0.31 17.09
C LYS A 372 5.39 -1.38 18.04
N GLU A 373 4.49 -1.04 18.96
CA GLU A 373 3.83 -2.00 19.84
C GLU A 373 3.00 -3.02 19.06
N LYS A 374 2.19 -2.55 18.10
CA LYS A 374 1.38 -3.42 17.22
C LYS A 374 2.25 -4.36 16.38
N LEU A 375 3.32 -3.84 15.77
CA LEU A 375 4.26 -4.63 14.97
C LEU A 375 4.91 -5.74 15.82
N LYS A 376 5.34 -5.43 17.05
CA LYS A 376 5.89 -6.42 17.99
C LYS A 376 4.86 -7.49 18.34
N LYS A 377 3.62 -7.09 18.65
CA LYS A 377 2.51 -8.02 18.95
C LYS A 377 2.28 -9.01 17.81
N PHE A 378 2.29 -8.55 16.57
CA PHE A 378 1.98 -9.37 15.39
C PHE A 378 3.19 -10.07 14.76
N ARG A 379 4.39 -9.96 15.35
CA ARG A 379 5.62 -10.53 14.78
C ARG A 379 5.54 -12.04 14.51
N LYS A 380 4.89 -12.78 15.40
CA LYS A 380 4.74 -14.25 15.32
C LYS A 380 3.32 -14.73 15.02
N PHE A 381 2.48 -13.82 14.50
CA PHE A 381 1.05 -14.08 14.28
C PHE A 381 0.77 -15.37 13.51
N TRP A 382 1.40 -15.59 12.36
CA TRP A 382 1.10 -16.73 11.48
C TRP A 382 1.52 -18.07 12.08
N SER A 383 2.61 -18.12 12.84
CA SER A 383 3.04 -19.33 13.54
C SER A 383 2.24 -19.61 14.81
N SER A 384 1.69 -18.58 15.47
CA SER A 384 0.84 -18.72 16.67
C SER A 384 -0.64 -19.00 16.36
N LEU A 385 -1.06 -18.97 15.10
CA LEU A 385 -2.46 -19.17 14.71
C LEU A 385 -3.08 -20.46 15.26
N PRO A 386 -2.44 -21.65 15.18
CA PRO A 386 -3.04 -22.87 15.69
C PRO A 386 -3.43 -22.80 17.17
N GLU A 387 -2.60 -22.15 18.00
CA GLU A 387 -2.83 -21.95 19.43
C GLU A 387 -3.90 -20.87 19.66
N ALA A 388 -3.84 -19.76 18.92
CA ALA A 388 -4.80 -18.66 19.04
C ALA A 388 -6.24 -19.11 18.69
N LEU A 389 -6.38 -19.88 17.61
CA LEU A 389 -7.68 -20.35 17.11
C LEU A 389 -8.31 -21.40 18.04
N GLU A 390 -7.49 -22.14 18.80
CA GLU A 390 -7.97 -23.04 19.84
C GLU A 390 -8.68 -22.28 20.97
N HIS A 391 -8.06 -21.20 21.44
CA HIS A 391 -8.56 -20.42 22.57
C HIS A 391 -9.79 -19.56 22.22
N VAL A 392 -9.87 -19.02 21.00
CA VAL A 392 -10.92 -18.07 20.60
C VAL A 392 -12.30 -18.71 20.48
N ALA A 393 -12.39 -19.98 20.07
CA ALA A 393 -13.68 -20.60 19.75
C ALA A 393 -14.10 -21.75 20.67
N HIS A 394 -13.39 -21.97 21.79
CA HIS A 394 -13.64 -23.09 22.72
C HIS A 394 -13.85 -24.42 21.97
N VAL A 395 -13.12 -24.58 20.86
CA VAL A 395 -13.28 -25.68 19.90
C VAL A 395 -12.75 -26.97 20.49
N ALA A 396 -11.71 -26.87 21.32
CA ALA A 396 -11.17 -28.00 22.06
C ALA A 396 -11.81 -28.13 23.46
N ALA A 397 -11.76 -29.36 23.99
CA ALA A 397 -11.96 -29.64 25.39
C ALA A 397 -10.83 -29.00 26.22
N ALA A 398 -11.13 -28.66 27.49
CA ALA A 398 -10.11 -28.15 28.41
C ALA A 398 -8.98 -29.17 28.59
N GLU A 399 -7.75 -28.70 28.82
CA GLU A 399 -6.58 -29.56 29.04
C GLU A 399 -6.76 -30.57 30.19
N SER A 400 -7.65 -30.28 31.15
CA SER A 400 -7.98 -31.16 32.27
C SER A 400 -8.92 -32.33 31.94
N ALA A 401 -9.54 -32.36 30.75
CA ALA A 401 -10.53 -33.36 30.33
C ALA A 401 -9.92 -34.39 29.36
N VAL A 402 -8.71 -34.88 29.66
CA VAL A 402 -7.92 -35.75 28.77
C VAL A 402 -8.63 -37.06 28.43
N ASP A 403 -9.46 -37.59 29.34
CA ASP A 403 -10.14 -38.88 29.19
C ASP A 403 -11.59 -38.78 28.66
N ASP A 404 -12.12 -37.56 28.50
CA ASP A 404 -13.50 -37.29 28.06
C ASP A 404 -13.55 -36.25 26.92
N CYS A 405 -12.78 -36.52 25.87
CA CYS A 405 -12.72 -35.70 24.66
C CYS A 405 -12.69 -36.56 23.38
N TRP A 406 -13.06 -35.94 22.26
CA TRP A 406 -13.09 -36.57 20.93
C TRP A 406 -11.71 -36.57 20.28
N ASN A 407 -11.16 -37.74 19.94
CA ASN A 407 -9.84 -37.88 19.33
C ASN A 407 -9.88 -38.36 17.86
N GLY A 408 -11.07 -38.39 17.24
CA GLY A 408 -11.25 -38.79 15.83
C GLY A 408 -11.52 -40.28 15.60
N HIS A 409 -11.50 -41.12 16.64
CA HIS A 409 -11.89 -42.54 16.60
C HIS A 409 -12.65 -42.91 17.90
N ASP A 410 -13.23 -44.11 17.96
CA ASP A 410 -13.66 -44.66 19.26
C ASP A 410 -12.43 -44.78 20.17
N LYS A 411 -12.60 -44.41 21.44
CA LYS A 411 -11.54 -44.21 22.46
C LYS A 411 -10.39 -45.24 22.35
N ASP A 412 -9.24 -44.86 21.75
CA ASP A 412 -7.92 -45.47 22.03
C ASP A 412 -6.73 -44.71 21.42
N GLY A 413 -5.68 -44.54 22.24
CA GLY A 413 -4.26 -44.78 21.89
C GLY A 413 -3.47 -43.81 20.99
N LEU A 414 -2.66 -42.95 21.62
CA LEU A 414 -1.69 -42.04 21.01
C LEU A 414 -0.44 -42.79 20.49
N THR A 415 -0.40 -43.24 19.23
CA THR A 415 0.88 -43.70 18.61
C THR A 415 0.87 -43.50 17.09
N ASN A 416 1.47 -42.39 16.64
CA ASN A 416 2.21 -42.19 15.36
C ASN A 416 2.23 -40.70 14.97
N GLN A 417 3.18 -39.92 15.51
CA GLN A 417 3.27 -38.46 15.30
C GLN A 417 4.53 -37.99 14.54
N ALA A 418 5.07 -38.80 13.62
CA ALA A 418 6.24 -38.39 12.80
C ALA A 418 5.86 -37.72 11.45
N LYS A 419 4.60 -37.84 11.04
CA LYS A 419 3.95 -37.12 9.92
C LYS A 419 2.56 -36.75 10.44
N ASN A 420 2.05 -35.53 10.23
CA ASN A 420 0.74 -35.13 10.75
C ASN A 420 -0.32 -36.19 10.37
N PRO A 421 -0.83 -37.00 11.32
CA PRO A 421 -1.68 -38.14 11.00
C PRO A 421 -3.09 -37.71 10.60
N GLU A 422 -3.48 -36.48 10.95
CA GLU A 422 -4.86 -36.00 10.84
C GLU A 422 -5.16 -35.26 9.54
N VAL A 423 -4.15 -34.60 8.97
CA VAL A 423 -4.28 -33.84 7.71
C VAL A 423 -3.06 -34.08 6.83
N GLY A 424 -3.27 -34.78 5.72
CA GLY A 424 -2.26 -34.95 4.68
C GLY A 424 -1.99 -33.65 3.94
N VAL A 425 -0.79 -33.08 4.11
CA VAL A 425 -0.36 -31.87 3.41
C VAL A 425 0.53 -32.26 2.23
N ASP A 426 0.12 -31.91 1.01
CA ASP A 426 0.94 -32.11 -0.19
C ASP A 426 1.98 -30.99 -0.33
N ILE A 427 3.20 -31.25 0.16
CA ILE A 427 4.33 -30.31 0.11
C ILE A 427 4.80 -30.07 -1.34
N SER A 428 4.45 -30.95 -2.29
CA SER A 428 4.87 -30.81 -3.69
C SER A 428 4.09 -29.73 -4.47
N ARG A 429 2.95 -29.27 -3.93
CA ARG A 429 2.07 -28.27 -4.55
C ARG A 429 1.78 -27.11 -3.58
N PRO A 430 2.76 -26.23 -3.34
CA PRO A 430 2.56 -25.08 -2.46
C PRO A 430 1.52 -24.12 -3.04
N ASP A 431 0.75 -23.47 -2.17
CA ASP A 431 -0.24 -22.49 -2.57
C ASP A 431 0.41 -21.30 -3.29
N THR A 432 -0.04 -21.02 -4.53
CA THR A 432 0.56 -19.99 -5.37
C THR A 432 0.32 -18.57 -4.84
N LEU A 433 -0.81 -18.33 -4.17
CA LEU A 433 -1.13 -17.03 -3.60
C LEU A 433 -0.22 -16.75 -2.40
N ILE A 434 0.02 -17.73 -1.54
CA ILE A 434 0.96 -17.66 -0.43
C ILE A 434 2.38 -17.41 -0.92
N ARG A 435 2.83 -18.13 -1.96
CA ARG A 435 4.15 -17.90 -2.58
C ARG A 435 4.28 -16.48 -3.14
N GLN A 436 3.22 -15.93 -3.74
CA GLN A 436 3.21 -14.53 -4.19
C GLN A 436 3.34 -13.56 -3.01
N GLN A 437 2.64 -13.79 -1.89
CA GLN A 437 2.76 -12.94 -0.70
C GLN A 437 4.15 -13.02 -0.07
N ILE A 438 4.75 -14.21 -0.03
CA ILE A 438 6.15 -14.40 0.38
C ILE A 438 7.10 -13.56 -0.45
N MET A 439 6.92 -13.54 -1.78
CA MET A 439 7.75 -12.71 -2.65
C MET A 439 7.53 -11.22 -2.43
N ALA A 440 6.28 -10.79 -2.20
CA ALA A 440 5.96 -9.40 -1.86
C ALA A 440 6.66 -8.97 -0.55
N LEU A 441 6.61 -9.80 0.50
CA LEU A 441 7.30 -9.55 1.76
C LEU A 441 8.82 -9.48 1.57
N LYS A 442 9.42 -10.38 0.78
CA LYS A 442 10.86 -10.36 0.49
C LYS A 442 11.30 -9.07 -0.20
N VAL A 443 10.58 -8.67 -1.25
CA VAL A 443 10.86 -7.42 -1.98
C VAL A 443 10.73 -6.22 -1.04
N MET A 444 9.67 -6.17 -0.24
CA MET A 444 9.46 -5.07 0.69
C MET A 444 10.50 -5.03 1.81
N THR A 445 10.89 -6.19 2.34
CA THR A 445 11.95 -6.32 3.35
C THR A 445 13.28 -5.76 2.84
N ASN A 446 13.64 -6.08 1.59
CA ASN A 446 14.85 -5.53 0.97
C ASN A 446 14.77 -4.01 0.80
N LYS A 447 13.61 -3.47 0.39
CA LYS A 447 13.39 -2.02 0.32
C LYS A 447 13.51 -1.36 1.69
N LEU A 448 12.90 -1.93 2.73
CA LEU A 448 12.97 -1.41 4.11
C LEU A 448 14.42 -1.36 4.62
N LYS A 449 15.21 -2.41 4.37
CA LYS A 449 16.63 -2.44 4.75
C LYS A 449 17.44 -1.39 3.98
N ASN A 450 17.25 -1.27 2.67
CA ASN A 450 17.91 -0.24 1.88
C ASN A 450 17.54 1.17 2.35
N ALA A 451 16.28 1.40 2.76
CA ALA A 451 15.83 2.68 3.30
C ALA A 451 16.54 2.99 4.63
N TYR A 452 16.68 1.99 5.48
CA TYR A 452 17.39 2.11 6.74
C TYR A 452 18.87 2.48 6.54
N ASP A 453 19.52 1.91 5.52
CA ASP A 453 20.91 2.23 5.18
C ASP A 453 21.06 3.60 4.48
N GLY A 454 19.95 4.20 4.04
CA GLY A 454 19.93 5.47 3.31
C GLY A 454 20.38 5.33 1.85
N ASN A 455 20.26 4.13 1.27
CA ASN A 455 20.57 3.85 -0.13
C ASN A 455 19.40 4.25 -1.04
N ASP A 456 19.71 4.64 -2.28
CA ASP A 456 18.68 4.95 -3.28
C ASP A 456 17.80 3.72 -3.58
N ILE A 457 16.50 3.87 -3.34
CA ILE A 457 15.51 2.85 -3.65
C ILE A 457 14.86 3.21 -4.97
N TYR A 458 15.16 2.44 -6.02
CA TYR A 458 14.38 2.49 -7.24
C TYR A 458 12.99 1.90 -6.97
N PHE A 459 12.01 2.78 -6.77
CA PHE A 459 10.60 2.40 -6.74
C PHE A 459 10.15 2.12 -8.17
N GLN A 460 10.22 0.85 -8.60
CA GLN A 460 9.39 0.41 -9.72
C GLN A 460 7.93 0.46 -9.24
N ASP A 461 7.15 1.39 -9.78
CA ASP A 461 5.72 1.55 -9.47
C ASP A 461 4.97 0.23 -9.68
N SER A 462 4.73 -0.50 -8.60
CA SER A 462 3.75 -1.60 -8.53
C SER A 462 2.31 -1.07 -8.41
N SER A 463 2.12 0.26 -8.31
CA SER A 463 0.84 0.94 -8.15
C SER A 463 0.13 1.28 -9.46
N LYS A 464 0.78 1.08 -10.62
CA LYS A 464 0.05 1.09 -11.89
C LYS A 464 -0.57 -0.28 -12.06
N SER A 465 -1.86 -0.41 -11.73
CA SER A 465 -2.73 -1.43 -12.32
C SER A 465 -2.59 -1.32 -13.84
N ARG A 466 -1.65 -2.07 -14.42
CA ARG A 466 -1.50 -2.15 -15.87
C ARG A 466 -2.67 -2.99 -16.36
N ALA A 467 -3.66 -2.32 -16.93
CA ALA A 467 -4.67 -2.96 -17.74
C ALA A 467 -4.07 -3.15 -19.14
N LEU A 468 -3.83 -4.40 -19.54
CA LEU A 468 -3.51 -4.70 -20.93
C LEU A 468 -4.85 -4.74 -21.69
N ILE A 469 -5.07 -3.75 -22.55
CA ILE A 469 -6.25 -3.69 -23.40
C ILE A 469 -5.89 -4.30 -24.75
N VAL A 470 -6.35 -5.52 -25.02
CA VAL A 470 -6.18 -6.19 -26.30
C VAL A 470 -7.43 -5.95 -27.14
N LEU A 471 -7.26 -5.24 -28.24
CA LEU A 471 -8.31 -5.03 -29.24
C LEU A 471 -8.19 -6.11 -30.30
N HIS A 472 -9.15 -7.03 -30.35
CA HIS A 472 -9.24 -8.04 -31.40
C HIS A 472 -10.34 -7.65 -32.39
N CYS A 473 -9.95 -7.15 -33.55
CA CYS A 473 -10.87 -6.74 -34.60
C CYS A 473 -10.95 -7.77 -35.72
N GLN A 474 -12.15 -8.27 -36.01
CA GLN A 474 -12.38 -9.13 -37.16
C GLN A 474 -12.59 -8.32 -38.46
N ASN A 475 -13.08 -7.08 -38.36
CA ASN A 475 -13.21 -6.12 -39.47
C ASN A 475 -13.35 -4.67 -38.93
N PHE A 476 -13.35 -3.65 -39.81
CA PHE A 476 -13.44 -2.22 -39.46
C PHE A 476 -14.65 -1.84 -38.59
N ASP A 477 -15.72 -2.64 -38.61
CA ASP A 477 -16.94 -2.40 -37.84
C ASP A 477 -17.11 -3.32 -36.62
N PHE A 478 -16.21 -4.31 -36.41
CA PHE A 478 -16.33 -5.30 -35.34
C PHE A 478 -15.00 -5.55 -34.62
N CYS A 479 -14.89 -4.98 -33.41
CA CYS A 479 -13.76 -5.17 -32.50
C CYS A 479 -14.22 -5.61 -31.12
N GLN A 480 -13.59 -6.66 -30.59
CA GLN A 480 -13.69 -7.09 -29.20
C GLN A 480 -12.58 -6.45 -28.38
N ILE A 481 -12.92 -5.96 -27.19
CA ILE A 481 -11.97 -5.39 -26.24
C ILE A 481 -11.79 -6.39 -25.10
N TYR A 482 -10.57 -6.89 -24.93
CA TYR A 482 -10.17 -7.67 -23.76
C TYR A 482 -9.39 -6.77 -22.82
N VAL A 483 -9.87 -6.61 -21.59
CA VAL A 483 -9.18 -5.83 -20.56
C VAL A 483 -8.60 -6.80 -19.54
N PHE A 484 -7.28 -6.95 -19.54
CA PHE A 484 -6.57 -7.80 -18.59
C PHE A 484 -6.00 -6.94 -17.46
N TRP A 485 -6.57 -7.07 -16.27
CA TRP A 485 -6.02 -6.47 -15.06
C TRP A 485 -4.96 -7.40 -14.49
N MET A 486 -3.71 -6.94 -14.35
CA MET A 486 -2.60 -7.76 -13.84
C MET A 486 -2.74 -8.22 -12.36
N HIS A 487 -3.92 -8.11 -11.75
CA HIS A 487 -4.16 -8.58 -10.39
C HIS A 487 -5.40 -9.46 -10.13
N ASN A 488 -6.27 -9.77 -11.09
CA ASN A 488 -7.32 -10.79 -10.91
C ASN A 488 -8.05 -11.14 -12.23
N SER A 489 -8.67 -12.31 -12.22
CA SER A 489 -9.31 -13.10 -13.29
C SER A 489 -10.19 -12.37 -14.34
N TYR A 490 -10.26 -13.01 -15.52
CA TYR A 490 -10.95 -12.63 -16.77
C TYR A 490 -12.37 -12.07 -16.61
N PHE A 491 -12.66 -10.92 -17.25
CA PHE A 491 -14.02 -10.42 -17.49
C PHE A 491 -14.28 -10.37 -19.00
N VAL A 492 -15.27 -11.12 -19.49
CA VAL A 492 -15.71 -11.09 -20.90
C VAL A 492 -17.00 -10.28 -20.96
N ALA A 493 -16.98 -9.09 -21.56
CA ALA A 493 -18.20 -8.33 -21.84
C ALA A 493 -18.92 -8.91 -23.09
N PRO A 494 -20.27 -8.91 -23.15
CA PRO A 494 -21.01 -9.38 -24.32
C PRO A 494 -20.80 -8.46 -25.53
N GLN A 495 -21.12 -8.96 -26.74
CA GLN A 495 -21.00 -8.19 -27.98
C GLN A 495 -21.76 -6.85 -27.90
N MET A 496 -21.07 -5.73 -28.08
CA MET A 496 -21.67 -4.38 -28.09
C MET A 496 -21.52 -3.73 -29.47
N THR A 497 -22.57 -3.03 -29.91
CA THR A 497 -22.56 -2.23 -31.14
C THR A 497 -21.71 -0.95 -30.99
N ARG A 498 -21.21 -0.41 -32.10
CA ARG A 498 -20.36 0.80 -32.15
C ARG A 498 -20.93 2.01 -31.39
N ALA A 499 -22.25 2.18 -31.37
CA ALA A 499 -22.91 3.25 -30.61
C ALA A 499 -22.86 3.01 -29.09
N ALA A 500 -23.02 1.76 -28.65
CA ALA A 500 -22.93 1.38 -27.24
C ALA A 500 -21.48 1.45 -26.72
N LEU A 501 -20.51 1.21 -27.61
CA LEU A 501 -19.07 1.31 -27.35
C LEU A 501 -18.62 2.77 -27.14
N LEU A 502 -19.15 3.71 -27.94
CA LEU A 502 -18.93 5.15 -27.75
C LEU A 502 -19.61 5.68 -26.47
N ALA A 503 -20.79 5.18 -26.13
CA ALA A 503 -21.48 5.55 -24.89
C ALA A 503 -20.75 5.03 -23.64
N ALA A 504 -20.23 3.80 -23.68
CA ALA A 504 -19.43 3.22 -22.59
C ALA A 504 -18.08 3.92 -22.41
N ALA A 505 -17.39 4.27 -23.52
CA ALA A 505 -16.16 5.06 -23.49
C ALA A 505 -16.39 6.47 -22.95
N ALA A 506 -17.50 7.12 -23.35
CA ALA A 506 -17.89 8.42 -22.80
C ALA A 506 -18.26 8.35 -21.30
N ALA A 507 -18.89 7.26 -20.85
CA ALA A 507 -19.20 7.04 -19.44
C ALA A 507 -17.94 6.74 -18.60
N ALA A 508 -16.98 6.00 -19.15
CA ALA A 508 -15.69 5.74 -18.51
C ALA A 508 -14.83 7.02 -18.41
N LEU A 509 -14.80 7.84 -19.46
CA LEU A 509 -14.12 9.14 -19.45
C LEU A 509 -14.81 10.14 -18.51
N ARG A 510 -16.14 10.10 -18.36
CA ARG A 510 -16.87 10.89 -17.35
C ARG A 510 -16.57 10.48 -15.91
N ARG A 511 -16.21 9.23 -15.64
CA ARG A 511 -15.78 8.78 -14.29
C ARG A 511 -14.33 9.17 -13.96
N VAL A 512 -13.50 9.45 -14.96
CA VAL A 512 -12.12 9.95 -14.77
C VAL A 512 -12.08 11.48 -14.62
N SER A 513 -13.14 12.18 -15.02
CA SER A 513 -13.24 13.65 -14.94
C SER A 513 -14.33 14.10 -13.96
N LEU A 514 -14.23 13.69 -12.70
CA LEU A 514 -14.94 14.31 -11.56
C LEU A 514 -13.91 14.87 -10.59
N ASN A 515 -13.24 15.94 -11.01
CA ASN A 515 -12.63 16.95 -10.14
C ASN A 515 -12.34 18.20 -10.98
N GLN A 516 -13.40 18.93 -11.36
CA GLN A 516 -13.41 20.37 -11.67
C GLN A 516 -14.84 20.83 -12.00
N THR A 517 -15.25 21.95 -11.38
CA THR A 517 -16.53 22.66 -11.60
C THR A 517 -16.50 23.47 -12.92
N PRO A 518 -17.67 23.87 -13.48
CA PRO A 518 -17.81 24.13 -14.90
C PRO A 518 -17.55 25.60 -15.27
N SER A 519 -16.66 25.84 -16.24
CA SER A 519 -16.76 27.02 -17.09
C SER A 519 -16.29 26.68 -18.51
N SER A 520 -17.27 26.74 -19.43
CA SER A 520 -17.16 26.87 -20.89
C SER A 520 -16.24 25.92 -21.65
N LEU A 521 -16.82 25.07 -22.51
CA LEU A 521 -16.30 24.82 -23.87
C LEU A 521 -17.35 24.09 -24.71
N THR A 522 -18.19 24.87 -25.39
CA THR A 522 -18.92 24.50 -26.60
C THR A 522 -17.97 24.61 -27.79
N LEU A 523 -17.89 23.61 -28.67
CA LEU A 523 -17.48 23.82 -30.07
C LEU A 523 -18.09 22.73 -31.00
N PRO A 524 -18.59 23.10 -32.20
CA PRO A 524 -19.39 22.25 -33.07
C PRO A 524 -18.58 21.56 -34.19
N PHE A 525 -19.10 20.42 -34.64
CA PHE A 525 -18.69 19.68 -35.85
C PHE A 525 -19.09 20.44 -37.13
N ARG A 526 -18.12 20.90 -37.95
CA ARG A 526 -18.17 20.87 -39.44
C ARG A 526 -16.93 21.54 -40.09
N LYS A 527 -16.48 20.93 -41.21
CA LYS A 527 -15.29 21.17 -42.06
C LYS A 527 -14.05 20.44 -41.52
N GLN A 528 -13.41 19.51 -42.22
CA GLN A 528 -13.24 19.36 -43.67
C GLN A 528 -13.35 17.89 -44.13
N ARG A 529 -14.02 17.70 -45.25
CA ARG A 529 -13.97 16.53 -46.12
C ARG A 529 -13.42 17.06 -47.45
N LYS A 530 -12.13 16.86 -47.76
CA LYS A 530 -11.55 16.98 -49.12
C LYS A 530 -10.07 16.62 -49.11
N GLN A 531 -9.78 15.37 -49.47
CA GLN A 531 -8.55 14.73 -49.99
C GLN A 531 -8.65 13.27 -49.53
N MET A 532 -8.67 12.21 -50.34
CA MET A 532 -8.64 12.00 -51.78
C MET A 532 -9.50 10.76 -52.06
N LYS A 533 -10.23 10.76 -53.19
CA LYS A 533 -10.62 9.53 -53.90
C LYS A 533 -9.52 9.20 -54.91
N HIS A 534 -9.42 7.92 -55.26
CA HIS A 534 -8.61 7.29 -56.32
C HIS A 534 -7.30 6.64 -55.86
N LEU A 535 -7.36 5.37 -55.45
CA LEU A 535 -7.04 4.23 -56.32
C LEU A 535 -7.55 2.93 -55.67
N LEU A 536 -8.05 2.03 -56.51
CA LEU A 536 -8.80 0.83 -56.21
C LEU A 536 -7.88 -0.42 -56.22
N LEU A 537 -8.17 -1.34 -55.28
CA LEU A 537 -8.14 -2.82 -55.42
C LEU A 537 -6.77 -3.54 -55.55
N PRO A 538 -6.71 -4.89 -55.45
CA PRO A 538 -6.91 -5.72 -54.25
C PRO A 538 -5.77 -6.76 -54.09
N SER A 539 -5.68 -7.49 -52.96
CA SER A 539 -5.44 -8.95 -52.90
C SER A 539 -4.77 -9.45 -51.61
N SER A 540 -5.38 -10.53 -51.10
CA SER A 540 -4.82 -11.73 -50.46
C SER A 540 -3.81 -11.66 -49.29
N SER A 541 -4.29 -12.28 -48.19
CA SER A 541 -3.57 -13.07 -47.17
C SER A 541 -2.86 -12.35 -46.01
N PRO A 542 -3.06 -12.81 -44.75
CA PRO A 542 -2.37 -12.28 -43.59
C PRO A 542 -1.15 -13.15 -43.23
N THR A 543 0.03 -12.55 -43.17
CA THR A 543 1.15 -13.04 -42.36
C THR A 543 1.47 -11.98 -41.30
N CYS A 544 1.69 -12.47 -40.07
CA CYS A 544 1.86 -11.73 -38.83
C CYS A 544 2.97 -10.67 -38.82
N CYS A 545 2.90 -9.87 -37.74
CA CYS A 545 3.94 -9.06 -37.11
C CYS A 545 4.16 -7.64 -37.66
N CYS A 546 3.89 -6.65 -36.82
CA CYS A 546 4.95 -5.76 -36.33
C CYS A 546 4.49 -4.92 -35.14
N CYS A 547 5.26 -5.01 -34.05
CA CYS A 547 5.42 -3.95 -33.07
C CYS A 547 5.96 -2.69 -33.77
N CYS A 548 5.43 -1.52 -33.45
CA CYS A 548 6.15 -0.27 -33.68
C CYS A 548 6.02 0.66 -32.47
N CYS A 549 7.16 0.82 -31.80
CA CYS A 549 7.52 2.00 -31.05
C CYS A 549 7.84 3.17 -32.02
N TRP A 550 7.71 4.39 -31.47
CA TRP A 550 8.46 5.63 -31.77
C TRP A 550 7.89 6.72 -32.72
N SER A 551 7.58 7.86 -32.07
CA SER A 551 8.06 9.24 -32.28
C SER A 551 8.13 9.88 -33.68
N SER A 552 7.40 11.01 -33.79
CA SER A 552 7.54 12.24 -34.61
C SER A 552 8.98 12.71 -34.96
N PRO A 553 9.17 13.78 -35.79
CA PRO A 553 8.32 14.41 -36.84
C PRO A 553 9.12 14.84 -38.11
N ARG A 554 8.43 15.25 -39.21
CA ARG A 554 8.76 16.46 -39.99
C ARG A 554 7.64 16.85 -40.99
N TRP A 555 7.37 18.15 -40.97
CA TRP A 555 6.36 18.97 -41.67
C TRP A 555 6.76 19.24 -43.16
N PRO A 556 5.91 19.86 -44.02
CA PRO A 556 4.83 20.80 -43.73
C PRO A 556 3.39 20.38 -44.08
#